data_AF-A0A0C9SST0-F1
#
_entry.id   AF-A0A0C9SST0-F1
#
_cell.length_a   1.000
_cell.length_b   1.000
_cell.length_c   1.000
_cell.angle_alpha   90.00
_cell.angle_beta   90.00
_cell.angle_gamma   90.00
#
_symmetry.space_group_name_H-M   'P 1'
#
loop_
_entity.id
_entity.type
_entity.pdbx_description
1 polymer ?
#
loop_
_entity_poly.entity_id
_entity_poly.type
_entity_poly.pdbx_seq_one_letter_code
_entity_poly.pdbx_strand_id
1 'polypeptide(L)'
;LKITPFVQYRLLLDVVGRPLTSFKCTKELVRGILGAMKAHWSAYKSVNLLHCDISPGNIILTDDGKGLLIDWELAKKVDENAAKRRERTGTWQFMSALLLRNPGIKHTLQDDIKSFLHVLVWTNIKYVP
;
A
#
# COMPACT_ATOMS: atom_id res chain seq x y z
N LEU A 1 -1.24 36.10 -16.09
CA LEU A 1 -1.06 34.64 -15.90
C LEU A 1 -0.06 34.43 -14.77
N LYS A 2 -0.50 33.88 -13.63
CA LYS A 2 0.38 33.60 -12.48
C LYS A 2 0.87 32.17 -12.65
N ILE A 3 2.12 31.99 -13.10
CA ILE A 3 2.74 30.68 -13.24
C ILE A 3 3.26 30.30 -11.85
N THR A 4 2.67 29.29 -11.23
CA THR A 4 3.19 28.70 -9.99
C THR A 4 4.28 27.69 -10.39
N PRO A 5 5.56 27.91 -10.06
CA PRO A 5 6.60 26.96 -10.40
C PRO A 5 6.41 25.67 -9.59
N PHE A 6 6.45 24.51 -10.25
CA PHE A 6 6.57 23.23 -9.58
C PHE A 6 8.00 23.06 -9.08
N VAL A 7 8.19 22.94 -7.77
CA VAL A 7 9.48 22.64 -7.17
C VAL A 7 9.58 21.13 -6.99
N GLN A 8 10.50 20.49 -7.72
CA GLN A 8 10.80 19.08 -7.50
C GLN A 8 11.59 18.93 -6.20
N TYR A 9 11.07 18.14 -5.26
CA TYR A 9 11.81 17.67 -4.11
C TYR A 9 12.07 16.16 -4.24
N ARG A 10 13.18 15.69 -3.67
CA ARG A 10 13.50 14.26 -3.56
C ARG A 10 13.79 13.96 -2.10
N LEU A 11 13.09 12.98 -1.54
CA LEU A 11 13.38 12.46 -0.23
C LEU A 11 14.28 11.23 -0.41
N LEU A 12 15.56 11.34 -0.04
CA LEU A 12 16.41 10.16 0.14
C LEU A 12 16.29 9.70 1.59
N LEU A 13 15.73 8.50 1.77
CA LEU A 13 15.75 7.79 3.02
C LEU A 13 16.89 6.76 2.97
N ASP A 14 17.45 6.43 4.13
CA ASP A 14 18.39 5.31 4.23
C ASP A 14 17.74 4.00 3.77
N VAL A 15 18.52 3.00 3.37
CA VAL A 15 17.99 1.71 2.93
C VAL A 15 17.46 0.95 4.14
N VAL A 16 16.20 1.25 4.53
CA VAL A 16 15.51 0.66 5.69
C VAL A 16 15.01 -0.77 5.43
N GLY A 17 15.23 -1.32 4.24
CA GLY A 17 14.87 -2.69 3.93
C GLY A 17 15.05 -3.06 2.46
N ARG A 18 14.69 -4.29 2.16
CA ARG A 18 14.72 -4.91 0.83
C ARG A 18 13.30 -5.17 0.33
N PRO A 19 13.07 -5.32 -0.99
CA PRO A 19 11.73 -5.55 -1.53
C PRO A 19 11.06 -6.80 -0.96
N LEU A 20 9.73 -6.78 -0.77
CA LEU A 20 8.97 -7.96 -0.31
C LEU A 20 9.28 -9.21 -1.14
N THR A 21 9.43 -9.06 -2.46
CA THR A 21 9.70 -10.15 -3.42
C THR A 21 11.06 -10.83 -3.24
N SER A 22 11.94 -10.30 -2.39
CA SER A 22 13.24 -10.91 -2.08
C SER A 22 13.18 -11.89 -0.89
N PHE A 23 11.99 -12.24 -0.41
CA PHE A 23 11.79 -13.14 0.73
C PHE A 23 12.56 -14.46 0.59
N LYS A 24 13.11 -14.96 1.70
CA LYS A 24 13.93 -16.18 1.77
C LYS A 24 13.07 -17.45 1.83
N CYS A 25 11.86 -17.34 2.37
CA CYS A 25 10.89 -18.42 2.46
C CYS A 25 9.47 -17.89 2.64
N THR A 26 8.46 -18.73 2.43
CA THR A 26 7.04 -18.36 2.59
C THR A 26 6.71 -17.86 4.01
N LYS A 27 7.40 -18.36 5.03
CA LYS A 27 7.28 -17.86 6.41
C LYS A 27 7.70 -16.40 6.52
N GLU A 28 8.75 -16.00 5.83
CA GLU A 28 9.21 -14.60 5.80
C GLU A 28 8.25 -13.72 4.99
N LEU A 29 7.75 -14.21 3.85
CA LEU A 29 6.71 -13.52 3.07
C LEU A 29 5.48 -13.20 3.92
N VAL A 30 4.93 -14.20 4.61
CA VAL A 30 3.74 -14.02 5.46
C VAL A 30 4.03 -13.09 6.63
N ARG A 31 5.23 -13.17 7.23
CA ARG A 31 5.66 -12.23 8.29
C ARG A 31 5.79 -10.80 7.79
N GLY A 32 6.31 -10.60 6.59
CA GLY A 32 6.39 -9.30 5.92
C GLY A 32 5.00 -8.70 5.73
N ILE A 33 4.09 -9.44 5.09
CA ILE A 33 2.72 -8.98 4.86
C ILE A 33 2.02 -8.69 6.19
N LEU A 34 2.18 -9.55 7.21
CA LEU A 34 1.62 -9.31 8.54
C LEU A 34 2.17 -8.03 9.19
N GLY A 35 3.47 -7.74 9.04
CA GLY A 35 4.08 -6.50 9.53
C GLY A 35 3.45 -5.27 8.90
N ALA A 36 3.31 -5.27 7.57
CA ALA A 36 2.64 -4.19 6.83
C ALA A 36 1.16 -4.04 7.21
N MET A 37 0.43 -5.15 7.38
CA MET A 37 -0.96 -5.13 7.86
C MET A 37 -1.07 -4.53 9.27
N LYS A 38 -0.13 -4.81 10.17
CA LYS A 38 -0.10 -4.20 11.51
C LYS A 38 0.17 -2.70 11.45
N ALA A 39 1.10 -2.25 10.60
CA ALA A 39 1.37 -0.84 10.37
C ALA A 39 0.13 -0.11 9.84
N HIS A 40 -0.54 -0.70 8.84
CA HIS A 40 -1.82 -0.23 8.32
C HIS A 40 -2.90 -0.15 9.39
N TRP A 41 -3.09 -1.22 10.16
CA TRP A 41 -4.09 -1.27 11.23
C TRP A 41 -3.81 -0.21 12.31
N SER A 42 -2.55 0.01 12.66
CA SER A 42 -2.17 1.06 13.60
C SER A 42 -2.51 2.45 13.06
N ALA A 43 -2.22 2.74 11.79
CA ALA A 43 -2.57 4.02 11.18
C ALA A 43 -4.09 4.23 11.14
N TYR A 44 -4.84 3.20 10.76
CA TYR A 44 -6.29 3.23 10.75
C TYR A 44 -6.87 3.48 12.16
N LYS A 45 -6.39 2.75 13.18
CA LYS A 45 -6.91 2.89 14.54
C LYS A 45 -6.51 4.20 15.22
N SER A 46 -5.32 4.72 14.95
CA SER A 46 -4.82 5.93 15.61
C SER A 46 -5.35 7.21 14.98
N VAL A 47 -5.46 7.27 13.64
CA VAL A 47 -5.75 8.53 12.92
C VAL A 47 -6.76 8.37 11.78
N ASN A 48 -7.47 7.23 11.72
CA ASN A 48 -8.48 6.94 10.72
C ASN A 48 -7.95 7.06 9.27
N LEU A 49 -6.71 6.59 9.06
CA LEU A 49 -5.99 6.70 7.78
C LEU A 49 -5.99 5.36 7.03
N LEU A 50 -6.39 5.41 5.76
CA LEU A 50 -6.29 4.32 4.78
C LEU A 50 -5.05 4.51 3.91
N HIS A 51 -4.40 3.44 3.48
CA HIS A 51 -3.20 3.52 2.63
C HIS A 51 -3.55 3.78 1.17
N CYS A 52 -4.61 3.14 0.68
CA CYS A 52 -5.12 3.24 -0.69
C CYS A 52 -4.22 2.71 -1.83
N ASP A 53 -2.94 2.42 -1.57
CA ASP A 53 -2.03 1.82 -2.56
C ASP A 53 -1.20 0.66 -1.99
N ILE A 54 -1.87 -0.37 -1.48
CA ILE A 54 -1.17 -1.58 -1.01
C ILE A 54 -0.76 -2.42 -2.22
N SER A 55 0.55 -2.62 -2.38
CA SER A 55 1.18 -3.42 -3.42
C SER A 55 2.45 -4.10 -2.89
N PRO A 56 3.02 -5.11 -3.57
CA PRO A 56 4.29 -5.70 -3.16
C PRO A 56 5.46 -4.71 -3.18
N GLY A 57 5.37 -3.66 -4.00
CA GLY A 57 6.38 -2.60 -4.09
C GLY A 57 6.37 -1.66 -2.87
N ASN A 58 5.21 -1.54 -2.22
CA ASN A 58 5.02 -0.66 -1.06
C ASN A 58 5.19 -1.39 0.28
N ILE A 59 5.65 -2.66 0.22
CA ILE A 59 6.02 -3.46 1.39
C ILE A 59 7.50 -3.79 1.29
N ILE A 60 8.26 -3.42 2.30
CA ILE A 60 9.68 -3.76 2.41
C ILE A 60 9.92 -4.68 3.60
N LEU A 61 10.94 -5.52 3.49
CA LEU A 61 11.41 -6.40 4.55
C LEU A 61 12.65 -5.79 5.20
N THR A 62 12.65 -5.70 6.52
CA THR A 62 13.84 -5.44 7.31
C THR A 62 14.78 -6.66 7.30
N ASP A 63 16.01 -6.48 7.80
CA ASP A 63 16.98 -7.57 7.91
C ASP A 63 16.51 -8.73 8.80
N ASP A 64 15.69 -8.44 9.81
CA ASP A 64 15.06 -9.43 10.69
C ASP A 64 13.75 -10.02 10.13
N GLY A 65 13.40 -9.70 8.89
CA GLY A 65 12.27 -10.28 8.16
C GLY A 65 10.90 -9.74 8.60
N LYS A 66 10.86 -8.58 9.25
CA LYS A 66 9.61 -7.84 9.52
C LYS A 66 9.23 -7.00 8.32
N GLY A 67 7.93 -6.83 8.10
CA GLY A 67 7.44 -5.96 7.03
C GLY A 67 7.18 -4.54 7.51
N LEU A 68 7.59 -3.57 6.70
CA LEU A 68 7.22 -2.17 6.83
C LEU A 68 6.33 -1.78 5.64
N LEU A 69 5.33 -0.94 5.90
CA LEU A 69 4.46 -0.36 4.88
C LEU A 69 4.95 1.07 4.58
N ILE A 70 5.32 1.32 3.33
CA ILE A 70 5.87 2.59 2.85
C ILE A 70 4.95 3.20 1.78
N ASP A 71 5.29 4.40 1.31
CA ASP A 71 4.57 5.10 0.23
C ASP A 71 3.12 5.48 0.57
N TRP A 72 2.99 6.30 1.62
CA TRP A 72 1.72 6.81 2.11
C TRP A 72 1.21 8.04 1.34
N GLU A 73 1.77 8.36 0.16
CA GLU A 73 1.42 9.58 -0.59
C GLU A 73 -0.03 9.57 -1.10
N LEU A 74 -0.59 8.38 -1.32
CA LEU A 74 -1.97 8.18 -1.72
C LEU A 74 -2.93 7.94 -0.55
N ALA A 75 -2.43 7.98 0.69
CA ALA A 75 -3.20 7.72 1.88
C ALA A 75 -4.32 8.76 2.07
N LYS A 76 -5.45 8.31 2.62
CA LYS A 76 -6.64 9.15 2.79
C LYS A 76 -7.26 8.94 4.16
N LYS A 77 -7.66 10.02 4.82
CA LYS A 77 -8.49 9.88 6.02
C LYS A 77 -9.89 9.40 5.62
N VAL A 78 -10.46 8.52 6.41
CA VAL A 78 -11.81 7.99 6.16
C VAL A 78 -12.84 9.13 6.16
N ASP A 79 -12.68 10.15 7.00
CA ASP A 79 -13.66 11.23 7.14
C ASP A 79 -13.41 12.41 6.20
N GLU A 80 -12.32 12.40 5.44
CA GLU A 80 -12.08 13.41 4.43
C GLU A 80 -13.04 13.21 3.26
N ASN A 81 -13.99 14.14 3.13
CA ASN A 81 -14.75 14.36 1.91
C ASN A 81 -13.83 14.97 0.84
N ALA A 82 -12.78 14.24 0.46
CA ALA A 82 -11.99 14.60 -0.69
C ALA A 82 -12.92 14.65 -1.91
N ALA A 83 -12.92 15.78 -2.62
CA ALA A 83 -13.61 15.89 -3.90
C ALA A 83 -13.25 14.64 -4.73
N LYS A 84 -14.27 13.90 -5.20
CA LYS A 84 -14.10 12.65 -5.94
C LYS A 84 -13.01 12.84 -7.00
N ARG A 85 -11.79 12.38 -6.74
CA ARG A 85 -10.77 12.28 -7.77
C ARG A 85 -11.36 11.32 -8.79
N ARG A 86 -11.68 11.85 -9.98
CA ARG A 86 -12.25 11.08 -11.09
C ARG A 86 -11.28 10.00 -11.58
N GLU A 87 -9.99 10.19 -11.30
CA GLU A 87 -8.92 9.27 -11.69
C GLU A 87 -8.73 8.17 -10.66
N ARG A 88 -8.70 6.92 -11.13
CA ARG A 88 -8.31 5.75 -10.36
C ARG A 88 -6.83 5.91 -9.99
N THR A 89 -6.54 6.12 -8.71
CA THR A 89 -5.18 6.16 -8.16
C THR A 89 -4.81 4.82 -7.52
N GLY A 90 -3.53 4.47 -7.54
CA GLY A 90 -3.01 3.21 -6.97
C GLY A 90 -2.81 2.10 -8.00
N THR A 91 -2.19 1.01 -7.55
CA THR A 91 -1.75 -0.10 -8.40
C THR A 91 -2.92 -1.03 -8.73
N TRP A 92 -3.48 -0.90 -9.94
CA TRP A 92 -4.75 -1.54 -10.33
C TRP A 92 -4.76 -3.08 -10.17
N GLN A 93 -3.63 -3.77 -10.30
CA GLN A 93 -3.54 -5.23 -10.14
C GLN A 93 -3.85 -5.70 -8.70
N PHE A 94 -3.65 -4.83 -7.71
CA PHE A 94 -3.88 -5.13 -6.30
C PHE A 94 -5.13 -4.45 -5.76
N MET A 95 -5.80 -3.62 -6.57
CA MET A 95 -7.02 -2.93 -6.18
C MET A 95 -8.18 -3.91 -5.99
N SER A 96 -9.05 -3.62 -5.03
CA SER A 96 -10.24 -4.42 -4.79
C SER A 96 -11.16 -4.47 -6.02
N ALA A 97 -11.83 -5.61 -6.23
CA ALA A 97 -12.79 -5.76 -7.32
C ALA A 97 -13.93 -4.72 -7.28
N LEU A 98 -14.31 -4.24 -6.09
CA LEU A 98 -15.37 -3.26 -5.92
C LEU A 98 -14.96 -1.89 -6.49
N LEU A 99 -13.74 -1.44 -6.17
CA LEU A 99 -13.15 -0.22 -6.69
C LEU A 99 -12.88 -0.31 -8.20
N LEU A 100 -12.43 -1.47 -8.67
CA LEU A 100 -12.22 -1.70 -10.11
C LEU A 100 -13.54 -1.61 -10.88
N ARG A 101 -14.62 -2.22 -10.38
CA ARG A 101 -15.93 -2.22 -11.05
C ARG A 101 -16.67 -0.89 -10.98
N ASN A 102 -16.43 -0.09 -9.93
CA ASN A 102 -17.18 1.13 -9.68
C ASN A 102 -16.23 2.32 -9.47
N PRO A 103 -15.75 2.95 -10.56
CA PRO A 103 -14.91 4.15 -10.45
C PRO A 103 -15.57 5.24 -9.61
N GLY A 104 -14.82 5.82 -8.68
CA GLY A 104 -15.27 6.97 -7.88
C GLY A 104 -16.13 6.63 -6.67
N ILE A 105 -16.30 5.35 -6.32
CA ILE A 105 -16.75 4.98 -4.97
C ILE A 105 -15.66 5.31 -3.95
N LYS A 106 -16.07 5.46 -2.69
CA LYS A 106 -15.15 5.71 -1.59
C LYS A 106 -14.32 4.46 -1.29
N HIS A 107 -13.00 4.63 -1.20
CA HIS A 107 -12.09 3.60 -0.71
C HIS A 107 -12.36 3.33 0.77
N THR A 108 -12.43 2.07 1.15
CA THR A 108 -12.74 1.63 2.52
C THR A 108 -11.61 0.81 3.12
N LEU A 109 -11.68 0.56 4.42
CA LEU A 109 -10.78 -0.37 5.10
C LEU A 109 -10.79 -1.74 4.41
N GLN A 110 -11.97 -2.24 4.03
CA GLN A 110 -12.13 -3.54 3.39
C GLN A 110 -11.40 -3.61 2.04
N ASP A 111 -11.26 -2.49 1.34
CA ASP A 111 -10.53 -2.44 0.08
C ASP A 111 -9.03 -2.61 0.29
N ASP A 112 -8.45 -1.92 1.28
CA ASP A 112 -7.05 -2.12 1.68
C ASP A 112 -6.77 -3.57 2.13
N ILE A 113 -7.69 -4.17 2.90
CA ILE A 113 -7.57 -5.58 3.33
C ILE A 113 -7.62 -6.54 2.13
N LYS A 114 -8.46 -6.29 1.13
CA LYS A 114 -8.48 -7.07 -0.12
C LYS A 114 -7.17 -6.93 -0.90
N SER A 115 -6.57 -5.74 -0.90
CA SER A 115 -5.26 -5.54 -1.53
C SER A 115 -4.17 -6.40 -0.87
N PHE A 116 -4.14 -6.53 0.47
CA PHE A 116 -3.21 -7.45 1.15
C PHE A 116 -3.41 -8.91 0.73
N LEU A 117 -4.66 -9.34 0.55
CA LEU A 117 -4.95 -10.68 0.03
C LEU A 117 -4.43 -10.86 -1.41
N HIS A 118 -4.63 -9.87 -2.28
CA HIS A 118 -4.09 -9.89 -3.63
C HIS A 118 -2.55 -9.94 -3.65
N VAL A 119 -1.89 -9.18 -2.77
CA VAL A 119 -0.43 -9.25 -2.59
C VAL A 119 0.00 -10.66 -2.21
N LEU A 120 -0.64 -11.27 -1.20
CA LEU A 120 -0.31 -12.63 -0.75
C LEU A 120 -0.47 -13.65 -1.87
N VAL A 121 -1.60 -13.65 -2.57
CA VAL A 121 -1.90 -14.61 -3.64
C VAL A 121 -0.93 -14.44 -4.81
N TRP A 122 -0.73 -13.21 -5.28
CA TRP A 122 0.14 -12.93 -6.42
C TRP A 122 1.60 -13.27 -6.12
N THR A 123 2.10 -12.92 -4.92
CA THR A 123 3.48 -13.23 -4.52
C THR A 123 3.70 -14.74 -4.41
N ASN A 124 2.73 -15.48 -3.87
CA ASN A 124 2.82 -16.95 -3.81
C ASN A 124 2.85 -17.56 -5.21
N ILE A 125 1.89 -17.22 -6.07
CA ILE A 125 1.80 -17.80 -7.44
C ILE A 125 3.05 -17.48 -8.26
N LYS A 126 3.65 -16.29 -8.09
CA LYS A 126 4.74 -15.82 -8.94
C LYS A 126 6.13 -16.25 -8.47
N TYR A 127 6.35 -16.40 -7.16
CA TYR A 127 7.70 -16.57 -6.59
C TYR A 127 7.88 -17.82 -5.74
N VAL A 128 6.81 -18.57 -5.44
CA VAL A 128 6.92 -19.84 -4.73
C VAL A 128 6.95 -20.97 -5.78
N PRO A 129 7.98 -21.83 -5.78
CA PRO A 129 8.09 -22.97 -6.69
C PRO A 129 6.98 -24.02 -6.52
#